data_AF-A0A6J7QC50-F1
#
_entry.id   AF-A0A6J7QC50-F1
#
_cell.length_a   1.000
_cell.length_b   1.000
_cell.length_c   1.000
_cell.angle_alpha   90.00
_cell.angle_beta   90.00
_cell.angle_gamma   90.00
#
_symmetry.space_group_name_H-M   'P 1'
#
loop_
_entity.id
_entity.type
_entity.pdbx_description
1 polymer ?
#
loop_
_entity_poly.entity_id
_entity_poly.type
_entity_poly.pdbx_seq_one_letter_code
_entity_poly.pdbx_strand_id
1 'polypeptide(L)'
;MRGVVRVLVTASAELADDHLEGGRVFLRCRQAMRADPDAAMLLEKYFGPYTRRFLDALEQVTPQLPPMARAVRFAMARDVVDASFANDMLPAWLARRVGAQPSPDELADMVTDFLVAAFEAPA
;
A
#
# COMPACT_ATOMS: atom_id res chain seq x y z
N MET A 1 -3.45 7.22 13.68
CA MET A 1 -2.79 6.12 12.93
C MET A 1 -3.67 5.57 11.82
N ARG A 2 -4.73 4.82 12.16
CA ARG A 2 -5.61 4.13 11.20
C ARG A 2 -6.06 5.00 10.03
N GLY A 3 -6.46 6.24 10.25
CA GLY A 3 -6.88 7.15 9.18
C GLY A 3 -5.79 7.44 8.14
N VAL A 4 -4.54 7.65 8.58
CA VAL A 4 -3.39 7.89 7.68
C VAL A 4 -3.09 6.63 6.87
N VAL A 5 -3.05 5.47 7.53
CA VAL A 5 -2.82 4.18 6.86
C VAL A 5 -3.95 3.86 5.89
N ARG A 6 -5.21 4.12 6.27
CA ARG A 6 -6.38 3.90 5.40
C ARG A 6 -6.27 4.69 4.11
N VAL A 7 -5.83 5.95 4.16
CA VAL A 7 -5.62 6.76 2.94
C VAL A 7 -4.61 6.12 1.98
N LEU A 8 -3.55 5.48 2.50
CA LEU A 8 -2.57 4.75 1.68
C LEU A 8 -3.19 3.54 0.97
N VAL A 9 -4.11 2.85 1.65
CA VAL A 9 -4.74 1.62 1.16
C VAL A 9 -5.89 1.92 0.21
N THR A 10 -6.80 2.83 0.58
CA THR A 10 -8.05 3.14 -0.13
C THR A 10 -7.79 3.49 -1.59
N ALA A 11 -6.80 4.32 -1.89
CA ALA A 11 -6.52 4.71 -3.28
C ALA A 11 -6.18 3.50 -4.17
N SER A 12 -5.48 2.49 -3.64
CA SER A 12 -5.15 1.28 -4.41
C SER A 12 -6.30 0.28 -4.45
N ALA A 13 -7.12 0.22 -3.40
CA ALA A 13 -8.33 -0.59 -3.37
C ALA A 13 -9.36 -0.07 -4.42
N GLU A 14 -9.60 1.24 -4.45
CA GLU A 14 -10.49 1.88 -5.43
C GLU A 14 -10.01 1.63 -6.88
N LEU A 15 -8.71 1.74 -7.13
CA LEU A 15 -8.13 1.43 -8.45
C LEU A 15 -8.22 -0.05 -8.81
N ALA A 16 -8.24 -0.96 -7.83
CA ALA A 16 -8.39 -2.39 -8.10
C ALA A 16 -9.85 -2.80 -8.34
N ASP A 17 -10.80 -2.06 -7.77
CA ASP A 17 -12.24 -2.21 -8.01
C ASP A 17 -12.71 -1.50 -9.29
N ASP A 18 -11.89 -0.61 -9.85
CA ASP A 18 -12.14 -0.02 -11.16
C ASP A 18 -12.08 -1.06 -12.29
N HIS A 19 -13.27 -1.44 -12.75
CA HIS A 19 -13.50 -2.36 -13.86
C HIS A 19 -13.66 -1.67 -15.23
N LEU A 20 -13.67 -0.33 -15.27
CA LEU A 20 -14.00 0.45 -16.46
C LEU A 20 -12.81 1.24 -17.03
N GLU A 21 -11.95 1.82 -16.17
CA GLU A 21 -10.96 2.83 -16.56
C GLU A 21 -9.49 2.43 -16.32
N GLY A 22 -9.22 1.13 -16.20
CA GLY A 22 -7.87 0.59 -16.24
C GLY A 22 -7.06 0.76 -14.95
N GLY A 23 -7.69 1.05 -13.81
CA GLY A 23 -7.01 1.11 -12.51
C GLY A 23 -6.15 -0.12 -12.19
N ARG A 24 -6.63 -1.33 -12.48
CA ARG A 24 -5.84 -2.58 -12.38
C ARG A 24 -4.61 -2.61 -13.30
N VAL A 25 -4.70 -1.99 -14.48
CA VAL A 25 -3.55 -1.86 -15.40
C VAL A 25 -2.55 -0.89 -14.79
N PHE A 26 -3.00 0.24 -14.28
CA PHE A 26 -2.14 1.22 -13.60
C PHE A 26 -1.40 0.61 -12.41
N LEU A 27 -2.07 -0.17 -11.55
CA LEU A 27 -1.43 -0.85 -10.41
C LEU A 27 -0.33 -1.82 -10.85
N ARG A 28 -0.59 -2.63 -11.88
CA ARG A 28 0.40 -3.56 -12.45
C ARG A 28 1.57 -2.83 -13.10
N CYS A 29 1.31 -1.76 -13.85
CA CYS A 29 2.36 -0.92 -14.41
C CYS A 29 3.21 -0.29 -13.31
N ARG A 30 2.59 0.26 -12.27
CA ARG A 30 3.28 0.84 -11.11
C ARG A 30 4.16 -0.19 -10.40
N GLN A 31 3.66 -1.42 -10.23
CA GLN A 31 4.43 -2.52 -9.66
C GLN A 31 5.63 -2.91 -10.55
N ALA A 32 5.42 -3.02 -11.86
CA ALA A 32 6.48 -3.33 -12.82
C ALA A 32 7.55 -2.21 -12.90
N MET A 33 7.14 -0.94 -12.92
CA MET A 33 8.03 0.22 -12.96
C MET A 33 8.94 0.33 -11.74
N ARG A 34 8.60 -0.28 -10.60
CA ARG A 34 9.51 -0.31 -9.44
C ARG A 34 10.67 -1.27 -9.60
N ALA A 35 10.51 -2.32 -10.42
CA ALA A 35 11.58 -3.26 -10.70
C ALA A 35 12.65 -2.67 -11.64
N ASP A 36 12.36 -1.53 -12.28
CA ASP A 36 13.25 -0.80 -13.18
C ASP A 36 13.80 0.47 -12.48
N PRO A 37 15.13 0.57 -12.27
CA PRO A 37 15.75 1.73 -11.62
C PRO A 37 15.43 3.09 -12.27
N ASP A 38 15.39 3.15 -13.61
CA ASP A 38 15.16 4.41 -14.32
C ASP A 38 13.70 4.86 -14.16
N ALA A 39 12.78 3.91 -14.23
CA ALA A 39 11.37 4.16 -13.97
C ALA A 39 11.10 4.53 -12.50
N ALA A 40 11.81 3.91 -11.55
CA ALA A 40 11.74 4.26 -10.13
C ALA A 40 12.19 5.71 -9.87
N MET A 41 13.26 6.17 -10.54
CA MET A 41 13.69 7.56 -10.48
C MET A 41 12.64 8.54 -11.02
N LEU A 42 11.96 8.18 -12.12
CA LEU A 42 10.87 8.99 -12.65
C LEU A 42 9.68 9.06 -11.67
N LEU A 43 9.31 7.93 -11.07
CA LEU A 43 8.24 7.91 -10.05
C LEU A 43 8.59 8.82 -8.87
N GLU A 44 9.82 8.77 -8.37
CA GLU A 44 10.26 9.66 -7.28
C GLU A 44 10.23 11.14 -7.70
N LYS A 45 10.66 11.45 -8.92
CA LYS A 45 10.64 12.83 -9.45
C LYS A 45 9.23 13.43 -9.47
N TYR A 46 8.23 12.67 -9.90
CA TYR A 46 6.86 13.17 -10.08
C TYR A 46 6.00 13.02 -8.81
N PHE A 47 6.19 11.95 -8.04
CA PHE A 47 5.35 11.65 -6.88
C PHE A 47 6.01 11.95 -5.53
N GLY A 48 7.31 12.29 -5.51
CA GLY A 48 8.06 12.62 -4.29
C GLY A 48 7.41 13.67 -3.38
N PRO A 49 6.73 14.73 -3.87
CA PRO A 49 5.98 15.65 -3.00
C PRO A 49 4.83 14.98 -2.23
N TYR A 50 4.12 14.04 -2.85
CA TYR A 50 3.04 13.29 -2.19
C TYR A 50 3.61 12.30 -1.16
N THR A 51 4.69 11.60 -1.52
CA THR A 51 5.42 10.72 -0.62
C THR A 51 5.91 11.46 0.63
N ARG A 52 6.49 12.65 0.46
CA ARG A 52 6.93 13.49 1.59
C ARG A 52 5.79 13.89 2.51
N ARG A 53 4.68 14.41 1.97
CA ARG A 53 3.50 14.77 2.78
C ARG A 53 2.97 13.59 3.59
N PHE A 54 3.02 12.38 3.04
CA PHE A 54 2.61 11.18 3.75
C PHE A 54 3.59 10.79 4.86
N LEU A 55 4.89 10.87 4.60
CA LEU A 55 5.93 10.64 5.61
C LEU A 55 5.84 11.64 6.76
N ASP A 56 5.55 12.91 6.47
CA ASP A 56 5.32 13.95 7.47
C ASP A 56 4.08 13.65 8.32
N ALA A 57 3.00 13.17 7.70
CA ALA A 57 1.80 12.74 8.42
C ALA A 57 2.09 11.51 9.31
N LEU A 58 2.85 10.54 8.80
CA LEU A 58 3.30 9.38 9.57
C LEU A 58 4.15 9.79 10.76
N GLU A 59 5.05 10.75 10.59
CA GLU A 59 5.88 11.27 11.69
C GLU A 59 5.04 11.82 12.84
N GLN A 60 4.00 12.59 12.53
CA GLN A 60 3.10 13.16 13.54
C GLN A 60 2.35 12.09 14.33
N VAL A 61 2.03 10.95 13.70
CA VAL A 61 1.28 9.85 14.36
C VAL A 61 2.17 8.73 14.90
N THR A 62 3.47 8.70 14.53
CA THR A 62 4.49 7.76 15.02
C THR A 62 5.73 8.47 15.61
N PRO A 63 5.58 9.45 16.52
CA PRO A 63 6.72 10.19 17.06
C PRO A 63 7.73 9.30 17.80
N GLN A 64 7.26 8.15 18.31
CA GLN A 64 8.07 7.16 19.01
C GLN A 64 9.00 6.36 18.08
N LEU A 65 8.77 6.35 16.77
CA LEU A 65 9.59 5.59 15.82
C LEU A 65 10.78 6.42 15.34
N PRO A 66 12.00 5.85 15.37
CA PRO A 66 13.15 6.46 14.72
C PRO A 66 12.90 6.70 13.22
N PRO A 67 13.52 7.74 12.61
CA PRO A 67 13.31 8.08 11.20
C PRO A 67 13.51 6.90 10.24
N MET A 68 14.55 6.07 10.46
CA MET A 68 14.83 4.90 9.62
C MET A 68 13.74 3.83 9.72
N ALA A 69 13.25 3.53 10.93
CA ALA A 69 12.19 2.55 11.13
C ALA A 69 10.90 2.99 10.41
N ARG A 70 10.58 4.29 10.48
CA ARG A 70 9.42 4.87 9.80
C ARG A 70 9.55 4.77 8.28
N ALA A 71 10.73 5.07 7.73
CA ALA A 71 11.02 4.97 6.30
C ALA A 71 10.93 3.53 5.79
N VAL A 72 11.51 2.56 6.49
CA VAL A 72 11.44 1.13 6.14
C VAL A 72 9.98 0.65 6.17
N ARG A 73 9.23 0.95 7.24
CA ARG A 73 7.82 0.57 7.34
C ARG A 73 6.98 1.19 6.25
N PHE A 74 7.24 2.44 5.88
CA PHE A 74 6.57 3.07 4.75
C PHE A 74 6.88 2.38 3.41
N ALA A 75 8.16 2.09 3.14
CA ALA A 75 8.56 1.40 1.92
C ALA A 75 7.88 0.02 1.81
N MET A 76 7.89 -0.76 2.90
CA MET A 76 7.22 -2.05 2.97
C MET A 76 5.70 -1.92 2.82
N ALA A 77 5.08 -0.95 3.50
CA ALA A 77 3.64 -0.72 3.42
C ALA A 77 3.20 -0.45 1.98
N ARG A 78 3.96 0.39 1.26
CA ARG A 78 3.71 0.69 -0.15
C ARG A 78 3.77 -0.56 -1.03
N ASP A 79 4.75 -1.44 -0.80
CA ASP A 79 4.89 -2.69 -1.56
C ASP A 79 3.79 -3.70 -1.22
N VAL A 80 3.40 -3.80 0.06
CA VAL A 80 2.29 -4.65 0.51
C VAL A 80 0.98 -4.21 -0.12
N VAL A 81 0.69 -2.90 -0.15
CA VAL A 81 -0.52 -2.38 -0.79
C VAL A 81 -0.53 -2.73 -2.27
N ASP A 82 0.55 -2.42 -3.00
CA ASP A 82 0.62 -2.75 -4.42
C ASP A 82 0.44 -4.25 -4.69
N ALA A 83 1.14 -5.10 -3.95
CA ALA A 83 1.02 -6.55 -4.12
C ALA A 83 -0.38 -7.09 -3.79
N SER A 84 -1.06 -6.50 -2.80
CA SER A 84 -2.40 -6.92 -2.37
C SER A 84 -3.47 -6.61 -3.40
N PHE A 85 -3.31 -5.53 -4.17
CA PHE A 85 -4.36 -4.99 -5.06
C PHE A 85 -4.01 -5.05 -6.56
N ALA A 86 -2.76 -5.29 -6.95
CA ALA A 86 -2.36 -5.32 -8.36
C ALA A 86 -2.92 -6.53 -9.13
N ASN A 87 -3.30 -7.60 -8.45
CA ASN A 87 -3.87 -8.81 -9.07
C ASN A 87 -4.64 -9.66 -8.05
N ASP A 88 -5.35 -10.67 -8.55
CA ASP A 88 -6.21 -11.52 -7.72
C ASP A 88 -5.45 -12.67 -7.01
N MET A 89 -4.10 -12.66 -6.97
CA MET A 89 -3.32 -13.76 -6.38
C MET A 89 -3.56 -13.92 -4.89
N LEU A 90 -3.59 -12.82 -4.13
CA LEU A 90 -3.85 -12.86 -2.69
C LEU A 90 -5.31 -13.29 -2.40
N PRO A 91 -6.35 -12.69 -2.99
CA PRO A 91 -7.73 -13.18 -2.86
C PRO A 91 -7.88 -14.67 -3.23
N ALA A 92 -7.29 -15.11 -4.34
CA ALA A 92 -7.35 -16.51 -4.77
C ALA A 92 -6.56 -17.45 -3.86
N TRP A 93 -5.47 -16.99 -3.24
CA TRP A 93 -4.74 -17.76 -2.24
C TRP A 93 -5.55 -17.91 -0.95
N LEU A 94 -6.19 -16.82 -0.48
CA LEU A 94 -7.07 -16.84 0.69
C LEU A 94 -8.26 -17.79 0.47
N ALA A 95 -8.95 -17.68 -0.67
CA ALA A 95 -10.07 -18.56 -1.01
C ALA A 95 -9.68 -20.04 -0.95
N ARG A 96 -8.48 -20.40 -1.42
CA ARG A 96 -7.96 -21.78 -1.35
C ARG A 96 -7.64 -22.26 0.07
N ARG A 97 -7.43 -21.36 1.03
CA ARG A 97 -7.02 -21.70 2.40
C ARG A 97 -8.15 -21.64 3.41
N VAL A 98 -9.02 -20.64 3.30
CA VAL A 98 -10.09 -20.39 4.26
C VAL A 98 -11.49 -20.59 3.66
N GLY A 99 -11.59 -20.98 2.39
CA GLY A 99 -12.85 -21.32 1.73
C GLY A 99 -13.72 -20.12 1.32
N ALA A 100 -13.21 -18.90 1.50
CA ALA A 100 -13.90 -17.66 1.15
C ALA A 100 -12.95 -16.65 0.50
N GLN A 101 -13.44 -15.93 -0.51
CA GLN A 101 -12.74 -14.81 -1.11
C GLN A 101 -13.22 -13.52 -0.43
N PRO A 102 -12.32 -12.68 0.11
CA PRO A 102 -12.75 -11.41 0.67
C PRO A 102 -13.28 -10.49 -0.44
N SER A 103 -14.30 -9.70 -0.10
CA SER A 103 -14.68 -8.55 -0.92
C SER A 103 -13.54 -7.51 -0.97
N PRO A 104 -13.52 -6.62 -1.98
CA PRO A 104 -12.51 -5.57 -2.07
C PRO A 104 -12.40 -4.72 -0.80
N ASP A 105 -13.54 -4.34 -0.20
CA ASP A 105 -13.59 -3.56 1.04
C ASP A 105 -13.06 -4.34 2.24
N GLU A 106 -13.43 -5.61 2.39
CA GLU A 106 -12.89 -6.46 3.47
C GLU A 106 -11.38 -6.63 3.33
N LEU A 107 -10.88 -6.80 2.11
CA LEU A 107 -9.44 -6.87 1.86
C LEU A 107 -8.75 -5.53 2.20
N ALA A 108 -9.34 -4.40 1.83
CA ALA A 108 -8.83 -3.07 2.17
C ALA A 108 -8.75 -2.85 3.69
N ASP A 109 -9.78 -3.26 4.43
CA ASP A 109 -9.78 -3.16 5.89
C ASP A 109 -8.73 -4.10 6.52
N MET A 110 -8.63 -5.35 6.09
CA MET A 110 -7.61 -6.29 6.59
C MET A 110 -6.18 -5.82 6.32
N VAL A 111 -5.91 -5.29 5.12
CA VAL A 111 -4.59 -4.74 4.77
C VAL A 111 -4.32 -3.48 5.59
N THR A 112 -5.32 -2.63 5.82
CA THR A 112 -5.19 -1.46 6.69
C THR A 112 -4.81 -1.89 8.12
N ASP A 113 -5.49 -2.89 8.68
CA ASP A 113 -5.22 -3.40 10.03
C ASP A 113 -3.80 -3.96 10.16
N PHE A 114 -3.38 -4.76 9.18
CA PHE A 114 -2.03 -5.31 9.12
C PHE A 114 -0.97 -4.21 9.13
N LEU A 115 -1.16 -3.15 8.34
CA LEU A 115 -0.22 -2.04 8.25
C LEU A 115 -0.25 -1.16 9.51
N VAL A 116 -1.42 -0.92 10.11
CA VAL A 116 -1.51 -0.22 11.41
C VAL A 116 -0.68 -0.95 12.45
N ALA A 117 -0.84 -2.27 12.57
CA ALA A 117 -0.04 -3.08 13.49
C ALA A 117 1.46 -2.98 13.20
N ALA A 118 1.85 -2.97 11.92
CA ALA A 118 3.25 -2.79 11.53
C ALA A 118 3.81 -1.42 11.96
N PHE A 119 3.01 -0.35 11.90
CA PHE A 119 3.42 0.98 12.38
C PHE A 119 3.37 1.14 13.90
N GLU A 120 2.55 0.36 14.60
CA GLU A 120 2.46 0.39 16.07
C GLU A 120 3.49 -0.50 16.77
N ALA A 121 4.10 -1.45 16.05
CA ALA A 121 5.14 -2.31 16.59
C ALA A 121 6.33 -1.51 17.18
N PRO A 122 6.97 -2.00 18.25
CA PRO A 122 8.20 -1.39 18.78
C PRO A 122 9.33 -1.41 17.73
N ALA A 123 10.27 -0.48 17.86
CA ALA A 123 11.40 -0.32 16.93
C ALA A 123 12.48 -1.38 17.12
#